data_AF-E2AI70-F1
#
_entry.id   AF-E2AI70-F1
#
_cell.length_a   1.000
_cell.length_b   1.000
_cell.length_c   1.000
_cell.angle_alpha   90.00
_cell.angle_beta   90.00
_cell.angle_gamma   90.00
#
_symmetry.space_group_name_H-M   'P 1'
#
loop_
_entity.id
_entity.type
_entity.pdbx_description
1 polymer ?
#
loop_
_entity_poly.entity_id
_entity_poly.type
_entity_poly.pdbx_seq_one_letter_code
_entity_poly.pdbx_strand_id
1 'polypeptide(L)'
;MILLKRHFPYSLTSSVLLANLCWEFAMSWNKDVTQLDLLAAALTVLRQIPMKNMKHGVCCLLWTLHIKKRLEAAAKLMNKLGKLPKERLCMQDIGLSDIQLTTFLQHCVTFLDIFVDDEILQRGDGTTIKSEELWDGHPGGPQPFATLAISQMPAWYDLVLLHVQVANVLYMMACLNLKMLKPLNNLFESVVQPYFFQDITDKAMLTWYRDDKRDNTRTEFLCRVITASMEFIHRETTDGVTISSSQAISWMNKCQALASIWKINNDELRIHQTCQLYINGFDRLAEEVNVAVTDIERLAANLLPIAGRRMMAYLSKTPNLLEEMSQMSPALTRYLENLNVPEIVCTNCSNVDTVELIRRISVHLPKTHCDYHIAQLMLDATFIYEGNN
;
A
#
# COMPACT_ATOMS: atom_id res chain seq x y z
N MET A 1 -37.35 23.43 -8.62
CA MET A 1 -36.54 22.90 -7.50
C MET A 1 -36.87 23.55 -6.14
N ILE A 2 -37.04 24.88 -6.05
CA ILE A 2 -37.39 25.59 -4.80
C ILE A 2 -38.71 25.11 -4.19
N LEU A 3 -39.75 24.93 -5.02
CA LEU A 3 -41.05 24.43 -4.56
C LEU A 3 -40.96 23.02 -3.97
N LEU A 4 -40.20 22.12 -4.59
CA LEU A 4 -40.03 20.74 -4.12
C LEU A 4 -39.31 20.70 -2.76
N LYS A 5 -38.24 21.50 -2.59
CA LYS A 5 -37.53 21.62 -1.31
C LYS A 5 -38.40 22.20 -0.18
N ARG A 6 -39.39 23.02 -0.51
CA ARG A 6 -40.35 23.54 0.48
C ARG A 6 -41.30 22.46 0.99
N HIS A 7 -41.71 21.53 0.13
CA HIS A 7 -42.62 20.45 0.48
C HIS A 7 -41.91 19.22 1.04
N PHE A 8 -40.65 18.98 0.66
CA PHE A 8 -39.83 17.86 1.11
C PHE A 8 -38.50 18.31 1.71
N PRO A 9 -38.54 19.10 2.80
CA PRO A 9 -37.33 19.69 3.39
C PRO A 9 -36.38 18.65 4.01
N TYR A 10 -36.85 17.44 4.34
CA TYR A 10 -36.06 16.41 5.00
C TYR A 10 -35.59 15.33 4.03
N SER A 11 -36.50 14.85 3.17
CA SER A 11 -36.20 13.84 2.15
C SER A 11 -35.22 14.34 1.07
N LEU A 12 -35.21 15.65 0.79
CA LEU A 12 -34.29 16.27 -0.17
C LEU A 12 -33.03 16.86 0.48
N THR A 13 -32.75 16.50 1.74
CA THR A 13 -31.45 16.83 2.35
C THR A 13 -30.33 16.10 1.61
N SER A 14 -29.16 16.73 1.52
CA SER A 14 -28.03 16.19 0.76
C SER A 14 -27.63 14.79 1.24
N SER A 15 -27.59 14.56 2.55
CA SER A 15 -27.23 13.25 3.10
C SER A 15 -28.24 12.17 2.74
N VAL A 16 -29.55 12.43 2.86
CA VAL A 16 -30.59 11.47 2.49
C VAL A 16 -30.50 11.12 1.00
N LEU A 17 -30.38 12.12 0.13
CA LEU A 17 -30.27 11.90 -1.31
C LEU A 17 -29.02 11.10 -1.68
N LEU A 18 -27.85 11.49 -1.14
CA LEU A 18 -26.59 10.82 -1.43
C LEU A 18 -26.55 9.39 -0.85
N ALA A 19 -27.13 9.16 0.33
CA ALA A 19 -27.24 7.83 0.90
C ALA A 19 -28.09 6.90 0.01
N ASN A 20 -29.27 7.35 -0.43
CA ASN A 20 -30.10 6.58 -1.36
C ASN A 20 -29.39 6.36 -2.71
N LEU A 21 -28.76 7.39 -3.28
CA LEU A 21 -28.03 7.26 -4.54
C LEU A 21 -26.86 6.27 -4.44
N CYS A 22 -26.08 6.33 -3.37
CA CYS A 22 -25.01 5.37 -3.09
C CYS A 22 -25.58 3.94 -3.02
N TRP A 23 -26.70 3.76 -2.34
CA TRP A 23 -27.36 2.48 -2.18
C TRP A 23 -27.87 1.91 -3.52
N GLU A 24 -28.45 2.74 -4.37
CA GLU A 24 -28.92 2.32 -5.69
C GLU A 24 -27.77 1.86 -6.60
N PHE A 25 -26.63 2.58 -6.59
CA PHE A 25 -25.43 2.12 -7.29
C PHE A 25 -24.92 0.78 -6.75
N ALA A 26 -24.86 0.62 -5.42
CA ALA A 26 -24.43 -0.63 -4.80
C ALA A 26 -25.39 -1.80 -5.08
N MET A 27 -26.70 -1.56 -5.07
CA MET A 27 -27.72 -2.55 -5.42
C MET A 27 -27.64 -2.96 -6.88
N SER A 28 -27.36 -2.01 -7.77
CA SER A 28 -27.17 -2.27 -9.20
C SER A 28 -25.91 -3.10 -9.45
N TRP A 29 -24.80 -2.76 -8.79
CA TRP A 29 -23.60 -3.60 -8.75
C TRP A 29 -23.87 -4.99 -8.17
N ASN A 30 -24.70 -5.11 -7.13
CA ASN A 30 -24.99 -6.42 -6.53
C ASN A 30 -25.77 -7.36 -7.47
N LYS A 31 -26.53 -6.82 -8.44
CA LYS A 31 -27.20 -7.63 -9.48
C LYS A 31 -26.21 -8.18 -10.50
N ASP A 32 -25.16 -7.43 -10.81
CA ASP A 32 -24.07 -7.83 -11.70
C ASP A 32 -22.73 -7.33 -11.15
N VAL A 33 -22.06 -8.22 -10.41
CA VAL A 33 -20.84 -7.90 -9.67
C VAL A 33 -19.65 -7.55 -10.57
N THR A 34 -19.75 -7.86 -11.86
CA THR A 34 -18.71 -7.56 -12.86
C THR A 34 -18.66 -6.08 -13.22
N GLN A 35 -19.75 -5.33 -12.97
CA GLN A 35 -19.85 -3.89 -13.23
C GLN A 35 -19.21 -3.06 -12.11
N LEU A 36 -17.89 -3.15 -12.00
CA LEU A 36 -17.14 -2.50 -10.92
C LEU A 36 -17.20 -0.96 -10.96
N ASP A 37 -17.48 -0.37 -12.12
CA ASP A 37 -17.71 1.08 -12.24
C ASP A 37 -18.90 1.56 -11.39
N LEU A 38 -19.93 0.72 -11.22
CA LEU A 38 -21.06 1.02 -10.34
C LEU A 38 -20.65 1.02 -8.88
N LEU A 39 -19.78 0.09 -8.47
CA LEU A 39 -19.20 0.10 -7.13
C LEU A 39 -18.33 1.33 -6.94
N ALA A 40 -17.48 1.69 -7.91
CA ALA A 40 -16.67 2.90 -7.87
C ALA A 40 -17.53 4.17 -7.74
N ALA A 41 -18.65 4.25 -8.46
CA ALA A 41 -19.62 5.32 -8.35
C ALA A 41 -20.26 5.37 -6.96
N ALA A 42 -20.68 4.22 -6.41
CA ALA A 42 -21.20 4.13 -5.05
C ALA A 42 -20.21 4.68 -4.02
N LEU A 43 -18.94 4.28 -4.09
CA LEU A 43 -17.89 4.75 -3.17
C LEU A 43 -17.60 6.25 -3.32
N THR A 44 -17.66 6.77 -4.54
CA THR A 44 -17.54 8.20 -4.81
C THR A 44 -18.66 8.98 -4.12
N VAL A 45 -19.91 8.51 -4.24
CA VAL A 45 -21.07 9.13 -3.59
C VAL A 45 -20.99 8.99 -2.07
N LEU A 46 -20.62 7.80 -1.56
CA LEU A 46 -20.46 7.50 -0.14
C LEU A 46 -19.55 8.51 0.55
N ARG A 47 -18.39 8.80 -0.06
CA ARG A 47 -17.41 9.77 0.48
C ARG A 47 -18.02 11.16 0.67
N GLN A 48 -18.95 11.55 -0.20
CA GLN A 48 -19.57 12.88 -0.22
C GLN A 48 -20.72 13.04 0.77
N ILE A 49 -21.20 11.97 1.43
CA ILE A 49 -22.31 12.07 2.40
C ILE A 49 -21.88 13.00 3.57
N PRO A 50 -22.56 14.14 3.81
CA PRO A 50 -22.10 15.07 4.85
C PRO A 50 -22.34 14.59 6.29
N MET A 51 -23.48 13.93 6.55
CA MET A 51 -23.82 13.40 7.87
C MET A 51 -23.00 12.14 8.17
N LYS A 52 -22.07 12.24 9.12
CA LYS A 52 -21.19 11.15 9.57
C LYS A 52 -21.95 9.90 9.99
N ASN A 53 -22.90 10.03 10.92
CA ASN A 53 -23.72 8.88 11.39
C ASN A 53 -24.46 8.14 10.27
N MET A 54 -24.98 8.87 9.27
CA MET A 54 -25.60 8.28 8.09
C MET A 54 -24.57 7.58 7.22
N LYS A 55 -23.42 8.23 6.93
CA LYS A 55 -22.33 7.62 6.16
C LYS A 55 -21.85 6.32 6.80
N HIS A 56 -21.57 6.35 8.09
CA HIS A 56 -21.20 5.16 8.88
C HIS A 56 -22.25 4.05 8.79
N GLY A 57 -23.53 4.40 8.94
CA GLY A 57 -24.63 3.46 8.77
C GLY A 57 -24.70 2.84 7.37
N VAL A 58 -24.49 3.63 6.33
CA VAL A 58 -24.38 3.13 4.95
C VAL A 58 -23.16 2.22 4.82
N CYS A 59 -22.01 2.55 5.42
CA CYS A 59 -20.84 1.67 5.45
C CYS A 59 -21.14 0.32 6.12
N CYS A 60 -21.78 0.32 7.30
CA CYS A 60 -22.21 -0.91 7.97
C CYS A 60 -23.09 -1.79 7.06
N LEU A 61 -24.08 -1.19 6.40
CA LEU A 61 -24.97 -1.91 5.48
C LEU A 61 -24.24 -2.44 4.24
N LEU A 62 -23.41 -1.62 3.59
CA LEU A 62 -22.61 -2.02 2.42
C LEU A 62 -21.65 -3.17 2.76
N TRP A 63 -20.98 -3.07 3.90
CA TRP A 63 -20.10 -4.13 4.41
C TRP A 63 -20.86 -5.44 4.55
N THR A 64 -21.91 -5.45 5.37
CA THR A 64 -22.65 -6.65 5.74
C THR A 64 -23.37 -7.29 4.56
N LEU A 65 -23.94 -6.49 3.66
CA LEU A 65 -24.83 -6.99 2.60
C LEU A 65 -24.12 -7.24 1.26
N HIS A 66 -23.06 -6.49 0.93
CA HIS A 66 -22.52 -6.51 -0.44
C HIS A 66 -21.01 -6.78 -0.55
N ILE A 67 -20.20 -6.33 0.41
CA ILE A 67 -18.73 -6.36 0.31
C ILE A 67 -18.14 -7.58 1.05
N LYS A 68 -18.54 -7.79 2.31
CA LYS A 68 -17.93 -8.77 3.24
C LYS A 68 -17.77 -10.15 2.63
N LYS A 69 -18.85 -10.74 2.10
CA LYS A 69 -18.85 -12.12 1.56
C LYS A 69 -17.85 -12.30 0.41
N ARG A 70 -17.74 -11.32 -0.48
CA ARG A 70 -16.83 -11.38 -1.64
C ARG A 70 -15.37 -11.17 -1.23
N LEU A 71 -15.11 -10.21 -0.33
CA LEU A 71 -13.77 -10.03 0.23
C LEU A 71 -13.32 -11.27 1.03
N GLU A 72 -14.22 -11.91 1.77
CA GLU A 72 -13.95 -13.16 2.50
C GLU A 72 -13.58 -14.31 1.55
N ALA A 73 -14.32 -14.49 0.45
CA ALA A 73 -14.01 -15.50 -0.56
C ALA A 73 -12.64 -15.27 -1.19
N ALA A 74 -12.34 -14.02 -1.57
CA ALA A 74 -11.03 -13.62 -2.09
C ALA A 74 -9.91 -13.89 -1.08
N ALA A 75 -10.11 -13.49 0.18
CA ALA A 75 -9.16 -13.69 1.27
C ALA A 75 -8.86 -15.17 1.50
N LYS A 76 -9.89 -16.03 1.55
CA LYS A 76 -9.72 -17.48 1.72
C LYS A 76 -8.97 -18.11 0.55
N LEU A 77 -9.32 -17.77 -0.68
CA LEU A 77 -8.69 -18.33 -1.88
C LEU A 77 -7.24 -17.88 -2.01
N MET A 78 -6.96 -16.59 -1.84
CA MET A 78 -5.59 -16.06 -1.86
C MET A 78 -4.76 -16.57 -0.68
N ASN A 79 -5.36 -16.78 0.49
CA ASN A 79 -4.67 -17.40 1.62
C ASN A 79 -4.23 -18.83 1.32
N LYS A 80 -5.10 -19.60 0.63
CA LYS A 80 -4.80 -20.97 0.21
C LYS A 80 -3.72 -21.02 -0.87
N LEU A 81 -3.79 -20.16 -1.88
CA LEU A 81 -2.91 -20.19 -3.05
C LEU A 81 -1.58 -19.43 -2.83
N GLY A 82 -1.59 -18.46 -1.93
CA GLY A 82 -0.47 -17.58 -1.65
C GLY A 82 -0.13 -16.58 -2.75
N LYS A 83 -1.08 -16.27 -3.64
CA LYS A 83 -0.96 -15.32 -4.76
C LYS A 83 -2.34 -15.01 -5.35
N LEU A 84 -2.40 -14.09 -6.32
CA LEU A 84 -3.61 -13.88 -7.12
C LEU A 84 -4.03 -15.20 -7.80
N PRO A 85 -5.29 -15.64 -7.65
CA PRO A 85 -5.77 -16.86 -8.31
C PRO A 85 -5.84 -16.64 -9.83
N LYS A 86 -5.71 -17.72 -10.60
CA LYS A 86 -5.90 -17.64 -12.06
C LYS A 86 -7.38 -17.39 -12.37
N GLU A 87 -7.65 -16.73 -13.48
CA GLU A 87 -8.99 -16.32 -13.93
C GLU A 87 -10.07 -17.39 -13.73
N ARG A 88 -9.84 -18.65 -14.17
CA ARG A 88 -10.80 -19.74 -14.00
C ARG A 88 -11.23 -19.96 -12.53
N LEU A 89 -10.29 -19.92 -11.60
CA LEU A 89 -10.58 -20.10 -10.17
C LEU A 89 -11.24 -18.85 -9.58
N CYS A 90 -10.83 -17.64 -10.00
CA CYS A 90 -11.49 -16.40 -9.59
C CYS A 90 -12.97 -16.40 -10.02
N MET A 91 -13.25 -16.74 -11.28
CA MET A 91 -14.62 -16.82 -11.80
C MET A 91 -15.47 -17.85 -11.06
N GLN A 92 -14.88 -19.01 -10.73
CA GLN A 92 -15.59 -20.09 -10.04
C GLN A 92 -15.93 -19.73 -8.58
N ASP A 93 -14.97 -19.20 -7.82
CA ASP A 93 -15.12 -19.06 -6.37
C ASP A 93 -15.60 -17.66 -5.95
N ILE A 94 -15.35 -16.64 -6.78
CA ILE A 94 -15.61 -15.22 -6.46
C ILE A 94 -16.60 -14.59 -7.46
N GLY A 95 -16.68 -15.11 -8.69
CA GLY A 95 -17.54 -14.57 -9.75
C GLY A 95 -16.96 -13.36 -10.48
N LEU A 96 -15.63 -13.15 -10.39
CA LEU A 96 -14.89 -12.07 -11.04
C LEU A 96 -13.69 -12.65 -11.78
N SER A 97 -13.22 -12.01 -12.87
CA SER A 97 -11.92 -12.33 -13.46
C SER A 97 -10.77 -11.95 -12.50
N ASP A 98 -9.54 -12.32 -12.80
CA ASP A 98 -8.36 -11.94 -12.02
C ASP A 98 -8.08 -10.42 -12.07
N ILE A 99 -8.28 -9.80 -13.24
CA ILE A 99 -8.20 -8.33 -13.41
C ILE A 99 -9.30 -7.63 -12.61
N GLN A 100 -10.53 -8.12 -12.70
CA GLN A 100 -11.67 -7.59 -11.95
C GLN A 100 -11.50 -7.79 -10.44
N LEU A 101 -10.96 -8.92 -10.00
CA LEU A 101 -10.65 -9.17 -8.59
C LEU A 101 -9.65 -8.14 -8.05
N THR A 102 -8.61 -7.82 -8.81
CA THR A 102 -7.62 -6.80 -8.44
C THR A 102 -8.30 -5.43 -8.26
N THR A 103 -9.19 -5.06 -9.19
CA THR A 103 -9.96 -3.81 -9.14
C THR A 103 -10.96 -3.81 -7.97
N PHE A 104 -11.64 -4.92 -7.71
CA PHE A 104 -12.52 -5.09 -6.56
C PHE A 104 -11.77 -4.94 -5.22
N LEU A 105 -10.56 -5.50 -5.10
CA LEU A 105 -9.72 -5.34 -3.92
C LEU A 105 -9.31 -3.86 -3.71
N GLN A 106 -9.01 -3.13 -4.78
CA GLN A 106 -8.78 -1.68 -4.72
C GLN A 106 -10.01 -0.92 -4.21
N HIS A 107 -11.20 -1.28 -4.67
CA HIS A 107 -12.46 -0.71 -4.18
C HIS A 107 -12.71 -1.08 -2.72
N CYS A 108 -12.37 -2.29 -2.27
CA CYS A 108 -12.44 -2.68 -0.86
C CYS A 108 -11.53 -1.83 0.01
N VAL A 109 -10.28 -1.59 -0.42
CA VAL A 109 -9.36 -0.67 0.28
C VAL A 109 -9.98 0.73 0.35
N THR A 110 -10.46 1.27 -0.77
CA THR A 110 -11.09 2.59 -0.83
C THR A 110 -12.32 2.69 0.09
N PHE A 111 -13.16 1.65 0.12
CA PHE A 111 -14.32 1.56 0.99
C PHE A 111 -13.93 1.56 2.46
N LEU A 112 -12.94 0.74 2.84
CA LEU A 112 -12.49 0.63 4.22
C LEU A 112 -11.75 1.89 4.70
N ASP A 113 -11.03 2.58 3.81
CA ASP A 113 -10.46 3.90 4.08
C ASP A 113 -11.59 4.91 4.41
N ILE A 114 -12.67 4.93 3.62
CA ILE A 114 -13.85 5.76 3.94
C ILE A 114 -14.50 5.34 5.28
N PHE A 115 -14.53 4.04 5.58
CA PHE A 115 -15.16 3.50 6.78
C PHE A 115 -14.35 3.81 8.04
N VAL A 116 -13.02 3.84 7.95
CA VAL A 116 -12.14 4.13 9.10
C VAL A 116 -11.96 5.64 9.32
N ASP A 117 -11.94 6.44 8.25
CA ASP A 117 -11.72 7.91 8.30
C ASP A 117 -12.87 8.67 8.97
N ASP A 118 -14.07 8.08 9.06
CA ASP A 118 -15.21 8.69 9.74
C ASP A 118 -15.04 8.59 11.25
N GLU A 119 -14.11 9.38 11.81
CA GLU A 119 -13.77 9.56 13.23
C GLU A 119 -14.73 8.84 14.18
N ILE A 120 -14.39 7.58 14.43
CA ILE A 120 -15.19 6.68 15.25
C ILE A 120 -15.26 7.27 16.67
N LEU A 121 -16.48 7.69 17.02
CA LEU A 121 -17.01 7.99 18.37
C LEU A 121 -16.62 9.34 18.99
N GLN A 122 -17.30 10.41 18.55
CA GLN A 122 -18.16 11.10 19.52
C GLN A 122 -19.60 10.76 19.17
N ARG A 123 -20.32 10.15 20.13
CA ARG A 123 -21.79 10.12 20.10
C ARG A 123 -22.25 11.57 20.02
N GLY A 124 -22.51 12.06 18.82
CA GLY A 124 -23.41 13.18 18.64
C GLY A 124 -24.77 12.69 19.08
N ASP A 125 -25.26 13.21 20.20
CA ASP A 125 -26.54 12.86 20.79
C ASP A 125 -27.64 12.71 19.71
N GLY A 126 -28.28 11.54 19.70
CA GLY A 126 -29.59 11.29 19.09
C GLY A 126 -29.95 12.09 17.84
N THR A 127 -29.14 12.05 16.77
CA THR A 127 -29.51 12.72 15.52
C THR A 127 -30.72 12.02 14.89
N THR A 128 -31.93 12.49 15.20
CA THR A 128 -33.18 12.02 14.61
C THR A 128 -33.38 12.63 13.21
N ILE A 129 -33.17 11.83 12.17
CA ILE A 129 -34.26 11.31 11.31
C ILE A 129 -35.60 12.07 11.29
N LYS A 130 -35.71 13.33 10.84
CA LYS A 130 -37.03 13.94 10.60
C LYS A 130 -37.61 13.47 9.26
N SER A 131 -38.89 13.12 9.24
CA SER A 131 -39.69 12.84 8.04
C SER A 131 -40.67 13.97 7.78
N GLU A 132 -41.13 14.12 6.54
CA GLU A 132 -42.32 14.93 6.25
C GLU A 132 -43.57 14.28 6.86
N GLU A 133 -44.50 15.10 7.36
CA GLU A 133 -45.79 14.65 7.94
C GLU A 133 -46.61 13.77 6.97
N LEU A 134 -46.42 13.97 5.67
CA LEU A 134 -47.01 13.13 4.60
C LEU A 134 -46.67 11.64 4.75
N TRP A 135 -45.55 11.31 5.40
CA TRP A 135 -45.11 9.93 5.64
C TRP A 135 -45.55 9.39 7.00
N ASP A 136 -45.94 10.26 7.94
CA ASP A 136 -46.34 9.93 9.30
C ASP A 136 -47.80 9.44 9.33
N GLY A 137 -48.03 8.23 8.79
CA GLY A 137 -49.39 7.67 8.71
C GLY A 137 -49.53 6.34 7.97
N HIS A 138 -48.45 5.81 7.38
CA HIS A 138 -48.45 4.51 6.71
C HIS A 138 -47.64 3.46 7.50
N PRO A 139 -48.23 2.82 8.53
CA PRO A 139 -47.53 1.84 9.38
C PRO A 139 -47.16 0.53 8.67
N GLY A 140 -47.56 0.34 7.41
CA GLY A 140 -47.29 -0.87 6.62
C GLY A 140 -46.31 -0.70 5.45
N GLY A 141 -45.70 0.49 5.28
CA GLY A 141 -44.72 0.74 4.22
C GLY A 141 -43.31 0.22 4.55
N PRO A 142 -42.45 -0.03 3.56
CA PRO A 142 -41.05 -0.35 3.80
C PRO A 142 -40.34 0.81 4.50
N GLN A 143 -39.48 0.51 5.48
CA GLN A 143 -38.72 1.53 6.20
C GLN A 143 -37.84 2.33 5.22
N PRO A 144 -37.83 3.67 5.31
CA PRO A 144 -36.94 4.49 4.48
C PRO A 144 -35.47 4.13 4.72
N PHE A 145 -34.69 4.04 3.63
CA PHE A 145 -33.28 3.63 3.71
C PHE A 145 -32.46 4.55 4.62
N ALA A 146 -32.68 5.86 4.57
CA ALA A 146 -31.98 6.81 5.44
C ALA A 146 -32.23 6.50 6.94
N THR A 147 -33.46 6.16 7.31
CA THR A 147 -33.82 5.72 8.67
C THR A 147 -33.11 4.43 9.04
N LEU A 148 -33.08 3.46 8.12
CA LEU A 148 -32.34 2.21 8.33
C LEU A 148 -30.85 2.46 8.54
N ALA A 149 -30.22 3.34 7.74
CA ALA A 149 -28.81 3.67 7.85
C ALA A 149 -28.48 4.30 9.21
N ILE A 150 -29.24 5.30 9.66
CA ILE A 150 -28.98 5.92 10.98
C ILE A 150 -29.28 4.98 12.15
N SER A 151 -30.14 3.98 11.96
CA SER A 151 -30.45 2.98 12.99
C SER A 151 -29.39 1.87 13.14
N GLN A 152 -28.35 1.85 12.29
CA GLN A 152 -27.33 0.81 12.37
C GLN A 152 -26.55 0.87 13.68
N MET A 153 -26.29 -0.31 14.24
CA MET A 153 -25.34 -0.45 15.35
C MET A 153 -23.95 -0.05 14.85
N PRO A 154 -23.20 0.79 15.60
CA PRO A 154 -21.88 1.19 15.18
C PRO A 154 -20.93 -0.01 15.05
N ALA A 155 -20.16 -0.04 13.96
CA ALA A 155 -19.04 -0.96 13.81
C ALA A 155 -17.98 -0.79 14.92
N TRP A 156 -17.37 -1.91 15.30
CA TRP A 156 -16.23 -1.97 16.20
C TRP A 156 -14.96 -1.55 15.46
N TYR A 157 -14.30 -0.51 15.98
CA TYR A 157 -13.12 0.11 15.36
C TYR A 157 -12.04 -0.92 14.98
N ASP A 158 -11.66 -1.78 15.93
CA ASP A 158 -10.56 -2.71 15.70
C ASP A 158 -10.88 -3.74 14.61
N LEU A 159 -12.17 -4.08 14.43
CA LEU A 159 -12.60 -4.95 13.34
C LEU A 159 -12.50 -4.22 12.00
N VAL A 160 -12.92 -2.96 11.90
CA VAL A 160 -12.74 -2.16 10.68
C VAL A 160 -11.25 -2.08 10.33
N LEU A 161 -10.40 -1.74 11.31
CA LEU A 161 -8.96 -1.64 11.14
C LEU A 161 -8.30 -2.98 10.77
N LEU A 162 -8.79 -4.10 11.30
CA LEU A 162 -8.35 -5.44 10.90
C LEU A 162 -8.63 -5.67 9.40
N HIS A 163 -9.81 -5.32 8.93
CA HIS A 163 -10.17 -5.50 7.53
C HIS A 163 -9.44 -4.51 6.60
N VAL A 164 -9.13 -3.29 7.05
CA VAL A 164 -8.22 -2.35 6.33
C VAL A 164 -6.88 -3.03 6.04
N GLN A 165 -6.29 -3.68 7.05
CA GLN A 165 -5.02 -4.40 6.89
C GLN A 165 -5.15 -5.57 5.90
N VAL A 166 -6.19 -6.40 6.05
CA VAL A 166 -6.43 -7.54 5.15
C VAL A 166 -6.62 -7.09 3.71
N ALA A 167 -7.47 -6.09 3.47
CA ALA A 167 -7.75 -5.60 2.12
C ALA A 167 -6.49 -5.02 1.46
N ASN A 168 -5.67 -4.25 2.19
CA ASN A 168 -4.42 -3.71 1.67
C ASN A 168 -3.41 -4.83 1.35
N VAL A 169 -3.24 -5.82 2.22
CA VAL A 169 -2.36 -6.98 1.96
C VAL A 169 -2.78 -7.72 0.69
N LEU A 170 -4.06 -8.03 0.55
CA LEU A 170 -4.58 -8.76 -0.62
C LEU A 170 -4.46 -7.92 -1.89
N TYR A 171 -4.78 -6.62 -1.82
CA TYR A 171 -4.65 -5.70 -2.96
C TYR A 171 -3.19 -5.55 -3.40
N MET A 172 -2.26 -5.36 -2.46
CA MET A 172 -0.82 -5.32 -2.76
C MET A 172 -0.35 -6.61 -3.44
N MET A 173 -0.76 -7.76 -2.93
CA MET A 173 -0.43 -9.05 -3.54
C MET A 173 -1.00 -9.20 -4.95
N ALA A 174 -2.24 -8.77 -5.17
CA ALA A 174 -2.92 -8.85 -6.46
C ALA A 174 -2.29 -7.91 -7.49
N CYS A 175 -2.16 -6.63 -7.15
CA CYS A 175 -1.71 -5.59 -8.07
C CYS A 175 -0.23 -5.72 -8.43
N LEU A 176 0.61 -6.13 -7.47
CA LEU A 176 2.06 -6.24 -7.65
C LEU A 176 2.49 -7.69 -7.91
N ASN A 177 1.54 -8.60 -8.15
CA ASN A 177 1.80 -10.02 -8.41
C ASN A 177 2.69 -10.72 -7.35
N LEU A 178 2.59 -10.30 -6.09
CA LEU A 178 3.42 -10.85 -5.02
C LEU A 178 2.94 -12.24 -4.59
N LYS A 179 3.93 -13.10 -4.32
CA LYS A 179 3.70 -14.46 -3.81
C LYS A 179 4.08 -14.54 -2.34
N MET A 180 3.18 -15.00 -1.49
CA MET A 180 3.44 -15.29 -0.09
C MET A 180 2.50 -16.40 0.34
N LEU A 181 3.02 -17.52 0.82
CA LEU A 181 2.17 -18.61 1.29
C LEU A 181 1.40 -18.19 2.53
N LYS A 182 0.11 -18.55 2.59
CA LYS A 182 -0.77 -18.30 3.74
C LYS A 182 -0.66 -16.87 4.33
N PRO A 183 -0.89 -15.80 3.53
CA PRO A 183 -0.82 -14.41 3.97
C PRO A 183 -1.50 -14.13 5.30
N LEU A 184 -2.71 -14.64 5.50
CA LEU A 184 -3.48 -14.39 6.71
C LEU A 184 -2.89 -15.09 7.93
N ASN A 185 -2.28 -16.26 7.74
CA ASN A 185 -1.63 -17.00 8.83
C ASN A 185 -0.25 -16.42 9.20
N ASN A 186 0.48 -15.93 8.20
CA ASN A 186 1.87 -15.52 8.39
C ASN A 186 2.01 -14.03 8.75
N LEU A 187 1.09 -13.16 8.33
CA LEU A 187 1.11 -11.74 8.68
C LEU A 187 0.25 -11.37 9.89
N PHE A 188 -0.70 -12.22 10.29
CA PHE A 188 -1.61 -11.93 11.40
C PHE A 188 -1.53 -13.00 12.49
N GLU A 189 -1.71 -12.57 13.74
CA GLU A 189 -1.67 -13.45 14.90
C GLU A 189 -2.76 -14.51 14.85
N SER A 190 -2.47 -15.71 15.36
CA SER A 190 -3.45 -16.80 15.39
C SER A 190 -4.69 -16.42 16.21
N VAL A 191 -4.50 -15.62 17.27
CA VAL A 191 -5.60 -15.07 18.10
C VAL A 191 -6.54 -14.15 17.32
N VAL A 192 -6.07 -13.58 16.20
CA VAL A 192 -6.84 -12.67 15.35
C VAL A 192 -7.73 -13.45 14.38
N GLN A 193 -7.41 -14.72 14.09
CA GLN A 193 -8.12 -15.51 13.08
C GLN A 193 -9.64 -15.63 13.28
N PRO A 194 -10.17 -15.82 14.50
CA PRO A 194 -11.61 -15.86 14.73
C PRO A 194 -12.34 -14.57 14.39
N TYR A 195 -11.64 -13.43 14.38
CA TYR A 195 -12.21 -12.10 14.13
C TYR A 195 -12.30 -11.76 12.63
N PHE A 196 -11.62 -12.51 11.76
CA PHE A 196 -11.72 -12.29 10.33
C PHE A 196 -13.16 -12.51 9.87
N PHE A 197 -13.74 -11.48 9.27
CA PHE A 197 -15.11 -11.48 8.77
C PHE A 197 -16.14 -11.86 9.85
N GLN A 198 -15.87 -11.55 11.13
CA GLN A 198 -16.91 -11.50 12.16
C GLN A 198 -17.96 -10.42 11.83
N ASP A 199 -19.11 -10.41 12.49
CA ASP A 199 -20.01 -9.26 12.42
C ASP A 199 -19.24 -8.00 12.83
N ILE A 200 -19.33 -6.94 12.00
CA ILE A 200 -18.52 -5.74 12.22
C ILE A 200 -18.96 -4.98 13.48
N THR A 201 -20.16 -5.24 13.99
CA THR A 201 -20.72 -4.59 15.18
C THR A 201 -20.39 -5.33 16.48
N ASP A 202 -19.87 -6.55 16.38
CA ASP A 202 -19.45 -7.32 17.54
C ASP A 202 -18.22 -6.72 18.21
N LYS A 203 -18.17 -6.85 19.54
CA LYS A 203 -16.98 -6.46 20.30
C LYS A 203 -15.83 -7.41 19.98
N ALA A 204 -14.66 -6.83 19.68
CA ALA A 204 -13.43 -7.58 19.52
C ALA A 204 -12.38 -7.14 20.55
N MET A 205 -11.61 -8.09 21.07
CA MET A 205 -10.43 -7.81 21.90
C MET A 205 -9.18 -8.12 21.08
N LEU A 206 -8.79 -7.17 20.24
CA LEU A 206 -7.58 -7.27 19.41
C LEU A 206 -6.43 -6.58 20.12
N THR A 207 -5.52 -7.38 20.66
CA THR A 207 -4.29 -6.88 21.28
C THR A 207 -3.13 -7.02 20.32
N TRP A 208 -2.64 -5.88 19.80
CA TRP A 208 -1.50 -5.84 18.90
C TRP A 208 -0.19 -5.86 19.69
N TYR A 209 0.30 -7.06 20.02
CA TYR A 209 1.58 -7.26 20.69
C TYR A 209 2.73 -7.25 19.68
N ARG A 210 3.94 -6.93 20.14
CA ARG A 210 5.15 -7.15 19.33
C ARG A 210 5.42 -8.65 19.24
N ASP A 211 5.83 -9.08 18.06
CA ASP A 211 6.24 -10.46 17.79
C ASP A 211 7.39 -10.39 16.77
N ASP A 212 8.63 -10.43 17.25
CA ASP A 212 9.83 -10.15 16.43
C ASP A 212 9.88 -11.01 15.15
N LYS A 213 9.48 -12.29 15.22
CA LYS A 213 9.49 -13.18 14.05
C LYS A 213 8.47 -12.74 13.00
N ARG A 214 7.29 -12.35 13.44
CA ARG A 214 6.21 -11.90 12.57
C ARG A 214 6.46 -10.49 12.05
N ASP A 215 7.03 -9.63 12.88
CA ASP A 215 7.39 -8.26 12.51
C ASP A 215 8.49 -8.28 11.45
N ASN A 216 9.43 -9.24 11.51
CA ASN A 216 10.37 -9.50 10.41
C ASN A 216 9.63 -9.95 9.13
N THR A 217 8.67 -10.87 9.23
CA THR A 217 7.89 -11.36 8.08
C THR A 217 7.05 -10.23 7.44
N ARG A 218 6.45 -9.37 8.26
CA ARG A 218 5.71 -8.18 7.83
C ARG A 218 6.62 -7.16 7.17
N THR A 219 7.80 -6.90 7.76
CA THR A 219 8.80 -5.99 7.19
C THR A 219 9.28 -6.49 5.84
N GLU A 220 9.60 -7.79 5.72
CA GLU A 220 9.98 -8.42 4.45
C GLU A 220 8.85 -8.28 3.40
N PHE A 221 7.60 -8.53 3.78
CA PHE A 221 6.45 -8.35 2.90
C PHE A 221 6.36 -6.90 2.38
N LEU A 222 6.47 -5.90 3.26
CA LEU A 222 6.42 -4.48 2.89
C LEU A 222 7.62 -4.08 2.02
N CYS A 223 8.82 -4.58 2.32
CA CYS A 223 10.00 -4.36 1.47
C CYS A 223 9.81 -4.93 0.07
N ARG A 224 9.13 -6.08 -0.08
CA ARG A 224 8.80 -6.64 -1.40
C ARG A 224 7.76 -5.81 -2.16
N VAL A 225 6.80 -5.20 -1.46
CA VAL A 225 5.87 -4.22 -2.05
C VAL A 225 6.64 -3.01 -2.57
N ILE A 226 7.55 -2.46 -1.76
CA ILE A 226 8.40 -1.32 -2.16
C ILE A 226 9.25 -1.67 -3.39
N THR A 227 9.94 -2.82 -3.38
CA THR A 227 10.74 -3.28 -4.53
C THR A 227 9.89 -3.42 -5.79
N ALA A 228 8.74 -4.09 -5.73
CA ALA A 228 7.87 -4.25 -6.90
C ALA A 228 7.29 -2.90 -7.37
N SER A 229 7.10 -1.93 -6.48
CA SER A 229 6.59 -0.61 -6.84
C SER A 229 7.55 0.22 -7.71
N MET A 230 8.84 -0.14 -7.76
CA MET A 230 9.84 0.54 -8.58
C MET A 230 9.52 0.46 -10.08
N GLU A 231 8.81 -0.59 -10.53
CA GLU A 231 8.37 -0.75 -11.93
C GLU A 231 7.41 0.34 -12.39
N PHE A 232 6.77 1.06 -11.45
CA PHE A 232 5.86 2.17 -11.76
C PHE A 232 6.55 3.53 -11.85
N ILE A 233 7.87 3.58 -11.71
CA ILE A 233 8.65 4.80 -11.93
C ILE A 233 9.06 4.85 -13.40
N HIS A 234 8.60 5.86 -14.12
CA HIS A 234 8.90 6.03 -15.54
C HIS A 234 9.07 7.50 -15.92
N ARG A 235 9.75 7.76 -17.03
CA ARG A 235 9.79 9.12 -17.61
C ARG A 235 8.44 9.43 -18.24
N GLU A 236 7.96 10.65 -18.07
CA GLU A 236 6.74 11.11 -18.72
C GLU A 236 6.99 11.29 -20.22
N THR A 237 6.04 10.83 -21.02
CA THR A 237 6.12 10.85 -22.49
C THR A 237 5.99 12.25 -23.09
N THR A 238 5.50 13.21 -22.31
CA THR A 238 5.21 14.59 -22.75
C THR A 238 6.44 15.48 -22.84
N ASP A 239 7.42 15.31 -21.95
CA ASP A 239 8.65 16.13 -21.94
C ASP A 239 9.94 15.30 -21.90
N GLY A 240 9.87 13.98 -21.60
CA GLY A 240 11.02 13.08 -21.54
C GLY A 240 12.02 13.40 -20.41
N VAL A 241 11.73 14.41 -19.59
CA VAL A 241 12.61 14.92 -18.52
C VAL A 241 11.98 14.67 -17.15
N THR A 242 10.65 14.79 -17.03
CA THR A 242 9.94 14.59 -15.77
C THR A 242 9.83 13.10 -15.46
N ILE A 243 10.23 12.70 -14.25
CA ILE A 243 10.07 11.33 -13.76
C ILE A 243 8.77 11.24 -12.97
N SER A 244 7.82 10.42 -13.43
CA SER A 244 6.60 10.12 -12.68
C SER A 244 6.89 9.03 -11.65
N SER A 245 6.75 9.37 -10.37
CA SER A 245 6.94 8.47 -9.23
C SER A 245 5.69 8.38 -8.33
N SER A 246 4.58 9.02 -8.75
CA SER A 246 3.36 9.17 -7.95
C SER A 246 2.79 7.84 -7.44
N GLN A 247 2.81 6.79 -8.28
CA GLN A 247 2.33 5.47 -7.90
C GLN A 247 3.26 4.80 -6.88
N ALA A 248 4.58 4.88 -7.07
CA ALA A 248 5.57 4.35 -6.12
C ALA A 248 5.46 5.07 -4.76
N ILE A 249 5.24 6.39 -4.75
CA ILE A 249 4.98 7.16 -3.54
C ILE A 249 3.69 6.69 -2.85
N SER A 250 2.61 6.49 -3.61
CA SER A 250 1.35 5.97 -3.07
C SER A 250 1.52 4.58 -2.44
N TRP A 251 2.29 3.68 -3.07
CA TRP A 251 2.62 2.38 -2.49
C TRP A 251 3.44 2.48 -1.20
N MET A 252 4.42 3.39 -1.16
CA MET A 252 5.20 3.65 0.04
C MET A 252 4.32 4.14 1.19
N ASN A 253 3.39 5.07 0.92
CA ASN A 253 2.46 5.58 1.93
C ASN A 253 1.59 4.45 2.51
N LYS A 254 1.12 3.52 1.66
CA LYS A 254 0.38 2.34 2.12
C LYS A 254 1.24 1.41 2.98
N CYS A 255 2.52 1.22 2.62
CA CYS A 255 3.44 0.43 3.43
C CYS A 255 3.67 1.08 4.80
N GLN A 256 3.87 2.39 4.84
CA GLN A 256 4.09 3.12 6.08
C GLN A 256 2.86 3.12 6.99
N ALA A 257 1.66 3.24 6.42
CA ALA A 257 0.41 3.11 7.17
C ALA A 257 0.28 1.72 7.82
N LEU A 258 0.53 0.65 7.07
CA LEU A 258 0.51 -0.72 7.61
C LEU A 258 1.59 -0.94 8.68
N ALA A 259 2.82 -0.48 8.42
CA ALA A 259 3.91 -0.55 9.39
C ALA A 259 3.56 0.15 10.70
N SER A 260 2.91 1.32 10.63
CA SER A 260 2.47 2.07 11.81
C SER A 260 1.40 1.30 12.60
N ILE A 261 0.43 0.69 11.91
CA ILE A 261 -0.59 -0.17 12.55
C ILE A 261 0.08 -1.38 13.22
N TRP A 262 1.07 -1.99 12.58
CA TRP A 262 1.83 -3.13 13.10
C TRP A 262 2.95 -2.76 14.08
N LYS A 263 3.13 -1.47 14.38
CA LYS A 263 4.21 -0.95 15.25
C LYS A 263 5.63 -1.30 14.77
N ILE A 264 5.81 -1.43 13.45
CA ILE A 264 7.10 -1.63 12.78
C ILE A 264 7.78 -0.28 12.55
N ASN A 265 9.11 -0.26 12.65
CA ASN A 265 9.88 0.95 12.42
C ASN A 265 9.84 1.37 10.94
N ASN A 266 9.19 2.51 10.67
CA ASN A 266 9.11 3.08 9.32
C ASN A 266 10.47 3.44 8.73
N ASP A 267 11.48 3.71 9.56
CA ASP A 267 12.81 4.08 9.08
C ASP A 267 13.49 2.94 8.29
N GLU A 268 13.23 1.68 8.68
CA GLU A 268 13.73 0.52 7.93
C GLU A 268 13.16 0.45 6.51
N LEU A 269 11.88 0.82 6.36
CA LEU A 269 11.24 0.88 5.05
C LEU A 269 11.79 2.01 4.19
N ARG A 270 12.10 3.18 4.79
CA ARG A 270 12.73 4.30 4.06
C ARG A 270 14.14 3.96 3.61
N ILE A 271 14.91 3.29 4.46
CA ILE A 271 16.24 2.78 4.10
C ILE A 271 16.11 1.81 2.91
N HIS A 272 15.18 0.85 2.97
CA HIS A 272 14.94 -0.08 1.87
C HIS A 272 14.53 0.64 0.58
N GLN A 273 13.58 1.59 0.65
CA GLN A 273 13.16 2.39 -0.50
C GLN A 273 14.33 3.16 -1.12
N THR A 274 15.16 3.80 -0.30
CA THR A 274 16.35 4.54 -0.76
C THR A 274 17.30 3.61 -1.50
N CYS A 275 17.58 2.43 -0.94
CA CYS A 275 18.39 1.40 -1.59
C CYS A 275 17.79 0.95 -2.93
N GLN A 276 16.47 0.73 -3.00
CA GLN A 276 15.80 0.33 -4.25
C GLN A 276 15.88 1.43 -5.32
N LEU A 277 15.74 2.70 -4.94
CA LEU A 277 15.88 3.81 -5.87
C LEU A 277 17.30 3.87 -6.45
N TYR A 278 18.35 3.70 -5.63
CA TYR A 278 19.72 3.58 -6.14
C TYR A 278 19.91 2.31 -7.01
N ILE A 279 19.36 1.15 -6.64
CA ILE A 279 19.47 -0.05 -7.50
C ILE A 279 18.91 0.19 -8.91
N ASN A 280 17.82 0.97 -9.02
CA ASN A 280 17.15 1.28 -10.28
C ASN A 280 17.66 2.55 -10.97
N GLY A 281 18.72 3.20 -10.46
CA GLY A 281 19.31 4.39 -11.05
C GLY A 281 18.50 5.68 -10.86
N PHE A 282 17.57 5.70 -9.89
CA PHE A 282 16.75 6.87 -9.54
C PHE A 282 17.38 7.71 -8.43
N ASP A 283 18.67 8.04 -8.57
CA ASP A 283 19.49 8.67 -7.52
C ASP A 283 18.92 9.98 -6.99
N ARG A 284 18.33 10.81 -7.86
CA ARG A 284 17.69 12.08 -7.46
C ARG A 284 16.46 11.86 -6.58
N LEU A 285 15.65 10.85 -6.89
CA LEU A 285 14.53 10.47 -6.01
C LEU A 285 15.04 9.85 -4.70
N ALA A 286 16.15 9.09 -4.76
CA ALA A 286 16.77 8.54 -3.56
C ALA A 286 17.26 9.65 -2.62
N GLU A 287 17.82 10.72 -3.18
CA GLU A 287 18.24 11.93 -2.44
C GLU A 287 17.08 12.61 -1.71
N GLU A 288 15.92 12.72 -2.36
CA GLU A 288 14.72 13.30 -1.74
C GLU A 288 14.24 12.46 -0.55
N VAL A 289 14.22 11.12 -0.70
CA VAL A 289 13.82 10.19 0.38
C VAL A 289 14.84 10.19 1.53
N ASN A 290 16.13 10.30 1.21
CA ASN A 290 17.22 10.28 2.18
C ASN A 290 17.05 11.33 3.29
N VAL A 291 16.45 12.49 2.98
CA VAL A 291 16.21 13.57 3.97
C VAL A 291 15.32 13.10 5.14
N ALA A 292 14.46 12.10 4.90
CA ALA A 292 13.57 11.55 5.91
C ALA A 292 14.12 10.30 6.62
N VAL A 293 15.34 9.85 6.30
CA VAL A 293 16.00 8.71 6.93
C VAL A 293 16.69 9.17 8.21
N THR A 294 16.41 8.47 9.31
CA THR A 294 16.96 8.80 10.63
C THR A 294 18.29 8.08 10.88
N ASP A 295 18.36 6.78 10.55
CA ASP A 295 19.57 5.96 10.72
C ASP A 295 20.46 6.02 9.46
N ILE A 296 21.19 7.13 9.34
CA ILE A 296 22.06 7.43 8.19
C ILE A 296 23.25 6.45 8.14
N GLU A 297 23.76 6.00 9.28
CA GLU A 297 24.88 5.04 9.34
C GLU A 297 24.46 3.69 8.77
N ARG A 298 23.27 3.18 9.15
CA ARG A 298 22.72 1.94 8.60
C ARG A 298 22.38 2.08 7.12
N LEU A 299 21.90 3.24 6.69
CA LEU A 299 21.71 3.51 5.26
C LEU A 299 23.05 3.42 4.51
N ALA A 300 24.10 4.10 4.98
CA ALA A 300 25.42 4.06 4.36
C ALA A 300 25.98 2.63 4.26
N ALA A 301 25.80 1.82 5.31
CA ALA A 301 26.18 0.41 5.30
C ALA A 301 25.41 -0.39 4.22
N ASN A 302 24.11 -0.14 4.05
CA ASN A 302 23.30 -0.80 3.04
C ASN A 302 23.58 -0.31 1.60
N LEU A 303 24.05 0.94 1.44
CA LEU A 303 24.41 1.52 0.14
C LEU A 303 25.78 1.07 -0.36
N LEU A 304 26.72 0.75 0.53
CA LEU A 304 28.07 0.27 0.16
C LEU A 304 28.07 -0.88 -0.87
N PRO A 305 27.35 -1.99 -0.68
CA PRO A 305 27.31 -3.05 -1.68
C PRO A 305 26.62 -2.64 -2.99
N ILE A 306 25.73 -1.64 -2.97
CA ILE A 306 25.10 -1.10 -4.19
C ILE A 306 26.13 -0.30 -5.00
N ALA A 307 26.89 0.57 -4.35
CA ALA A 307 27.99 1.30 -4.98
C ALA A 307 29.04 0.34 -5.56
N GLY A 308 29.39 -0.72 -4.81
CA GLY A 308 30.34 -1.73 -5.28
C GLY A 308 29.85 -2.45 -6.55
N ARG A 309 28.56 -2.83 -6.59
CA ARG A 309 27.97 -3.43 -7.79
C ARG A 309 27.96 -2.48 -8.99
N ARG A 310 27.66 -1.20 -8.80
CA ARG A 310 27.73 -0.19 -9.87
C ARG A 310 29.16 -0.04 -10.40
N MET A 311 30.15 -0.04 -9.52
CA MET A 311 31.56 0.00 -9.88
C MET A 311 31.99 -1.24 -10.66
N MET A 312 31.62 -2.43 -10.20
CA MET A 312 31.91 -3.68 -10.91
C MET A 312 31.22 -3.73 -12.29
N ALA A 313 29.99 -3.21 -12.39
CA ALA A 313 29.26 -3.13 -13.65
C ALA A 313 29.91 -2.17 -14.66
N TYR A 314 30.54 -1.09 -14.18
CA TYR A 314 31.35 -0.20 -15.01
C TYR A 314 32.61 -0.93 -15.51
N LEU A 315 33.40 -1.47 -14.58
CA LEU A 315 34.65 -2.19 -14.88
C LEU A 315 34.43 -3.31 -15.90
N SER A 316 33.34 -4.07 -15.76
CA SER A 316 32.99 -5.18 -16.67
C SER A 316 32.69 -4.73 -18.11
N LYS A 317 32.41 -3.44 -18.33
CA LYS A 317 32.18 -2.85 -19.66
C LYS A 317 33.44 -2.20 -20.24
N THR A 318 34.45 -1.92 -19.41
CA THR A 318 35.68 -1.29 -19.89
C THR A 318 36.55 -2.30 -20.64
N PRO A 319 37.09 -1.95 -21.83
CA PRO A 319 37.98 -2.85 -22.58
C PRO A 319 39.28 -3.20 -21.84
N ASN A 320 39.71 -2.37 -20.89
CA ASN A 320 40.96 -2.51 -20.13
C ASN A 320 40.71 -2.97 -18.68
N LEU A 321 39.73 -3.86 -18.46
CA LEU A 321 39.36 -4.40 -17.15
C LEU A 321 40.57 -4.80 -16.29
N LEU A 322 41.52 -5.55 -16.86
CA LEU A 322 42.67 -6.06 -16.13
C LEU A 322 43.64 -4.95 -15.68
N GLU A 323 43.78 -3.91 -16.50
CA GLU A 323 44.64 -2.76 -16.23
C GLU A 323 44.03 -1.88 -15.13
N GLU A 324 42.74 -1.54 -15.24
CA GLU A 324 42.03 -0.78 -14.22
C GLU A 324 41.97 -1.53 -12.87
N MET A 325 41.73 -2.84 -12.90
CA MET A 325 41.76 -3.67 -11.68
C MET A 325 43.15 -3.78 -11.06
N SER A 326 44.22 -3.73 -11.86
CA SER A 326 45.60 -3.76 -11.35
C SER A 326 46.03 -2.48 -10.64
N GLN A 327 45.36 -1.36 -10.95
CA GLN A 327 45.59 -0.06 -10.32
C GLN A 327 44.80 0.09 -9.00
N MET A 328 43.85 -0.81 -8.73
CA MET A 328 43.10 -0.86 -7.48
C MET A 328 43.79 -1.73 -6.42
N SER A 329 43.45 -1.51 -5.15
CA SER A 329 43.97 -2.38 -4.08
C SER A 329 43.41 -3.82 -4.21
N PRO A 330 44.21 -4.86 -3.88
CA PRO A 330 43.74 -6.25 -3.91
C PRO A 330 42.52 -6.53 -3.02
N ALA A 331 42.40 -5.79 -1.91
CA ALA A 331 41.27 -5.91 -0.98
C ALA A 331 39.95 -5.44 -1.63
N LEU A 332 39.99 -4.31 -2.35
CA LEU A 332 38.83 -3.80 -3.08
C LEU A 332 38.45 -4.74 -4.22
N THR A 333 39.43 -5.19 -5.01
CA THR A 333 39.20 -6.13 -6.11
C THR A 333 38.48 -7.40 -5.63
N ARG A 334 38.97 -8.02 -4.54
CA ARG A 334 38.33 -9.20 -3.94
C ARG A 334 36.92 -8.91 -3.43
N TYR A 335 36.67 -7.72 -2.88
CA TYR A 335 35.34 -7.33 -2.42
C TYR A 335 34.36 -7.21 -3.60
N LEU A 336 34.75 -6.55 -4.69
CA LEU A 336 33.92 -6.39 -5.89
C LEU A 336 33.61 -7.73 -6.56
N GLU A 337 34.59 -8.64 -6.63
CA GLU A 337 34.40 -10.00 -7.15
C GLU A 337 33.35 -10.78 -6.33
N ASN A 338 33.39 -10.67 -4.99
CA ASN A 338 32.41 -11.31 -4.11
C ASN A 338 30.98 -10.73 -4.26
N LEU A 339 30.85 -9.48 -4.74
CA LEU A 339 29.55 -8.84 -4.97
C LEU A 339 28.90 -9.22 -6.32
N ASN A 340 29.65 -9.87 -7.22
CA ASN A 340 29.20 -10.23 -8.56
C ASN A 340 28.23 -11.43 -8.56
N VAL A 341 27.13 -11.30 -7.82
CA VAL A 341 26.01 -12.24 -7.82
C VAL A 341 25.00 -11.79 -8.90
N PRO A 342 24.53 -12.67 -9.80
CA PRO A 342 23.66 -12.30 -10.93
C PRO A 342 22.28 -11.70 -10.56
N GLU A 343 21.88 -11.72 -9.29
CA GLU A 343 20.51 -11.41 -8.86
C GLU A 343 20.16 -9.92 -8.83
N ILE A 344 21.15 -9.01 -8.76
CA ILE A 344 20.90 -7.56 -8.68
C ILE A 344 21.62 -6.84 -9.83
N VAL A 345 20.87 -6.52 -10.89
CA VAL A 345 21.36 -5.70 -12.00
C VAL A 345 21.12 -4.22 -11.68
N CYS A 346 22.18 -3.46 -11.46
CA CYS A 346 22.08 -2.00 -11.36
C CYS A 346 21.85 -1.43 -12.77
N THR A 347 20.72 -0.76 -13.00
CA THR A 347 20.33 -0.25 -14.33
C THR A 347 20.50 1.26 -14.43
N ASN A 348 20.85 1.76 -15.62
CA ASN A 348 20.81 3.18 -15.99
C ASN A 348 21.57 4.18 -15.08
N CYS A 349 22.57 3.73 -14.33
CA CYS A 349 23.36 4.60 -13.43
C CYS A 349 24.47 5.33 -14.21
N SER A 350 24.60 6.64 -14.03
CA SER A 350 25.73 7.40 -14.59
C SER A 350 26.99 7.23 -13.75
N ASN A 351 28.15 7.43 -14.36
CA ASN A 351 29.44 7.42 -13.64
C ASN A 351 29.47 8.53 -12.58
N VAL A 352 28.94 9.72 -12.91
CA VAL A 352 28.88 10.87 -11.99
C VAL A 352 28.04 10.53 -10.76
N ASP A 353 26.86 9.93 -10.94
CA ASP A 353 25.99 9.53 -9.82
C ASP A 353 26.63 8.41 -8.99
N THR A 354 27.41 7.52 -9.62
CA THR A 354 28.15 6.47 -8.90
C THR A 354 29.24 7.05 -8.03
N VAL A 355 30.03 8.01 -8.54
CA VAL A 355 31.05 8.72 -7.75
C VAL A 355 30.41 9.47 -6.58
N GLU A 356 29.28 10.15 -6.81
CA GLU A 356 28.57 10.87 -5.76
C GLU A 356 28.02 9.94 -4.67
N LEU A 357 27.46 8.79 -5.05
CA LEU A 357 27.04 7.74 -4.11
C LEU A 357 28.21 7.26 -3.25
N ILE A 358 29.37 6.98 -3.86
CA ILE A 358 30.59 6.56 -3.15
C ILE A 358 31.01 7.63 -2.13
N ARG A 359 31.08 8.90 -2.54
CA ARG A 359 31.43 10.01 -1.65
C ARG A 359 30.53 10.07 -0.43
N ARG A 360 29.21 9.95 -0.61
CA ARG A 360 28.24 9.97 0.50
C ARG A 360 28.45 8.81 1.46
N ILE A 361 28.66 7.60 0.95
CA ILE A 361 28.95 6.43 1.78
C ILE A 361 30.22 6.67 2.60
N SER A 362 31.29 7.18 1.98
CA SER A 362 32.55 7.43 2.68
C SER A 362 32.45 8.49 3.78
N VAL A 363 31.50 9.44 3.67
CA VAL A 363 31.23 10.46 4.69
C VAL A 363 30.40 9.89 5.86
N HIS A 364 29.41 9.03 5.57
CA HIS A 364 28.41 8.61 6.55
C HIS A 364 28.62 7.22 7.15
N LEU A 365 29.46 6.38 6.53
CA LEU A 365 29.77 5.06 7.08
C LEU A 365 30.68 5.23 8.31
N PRO A 366 30.31 4.69 9.48
CA PRO A 366 31.08 4.90 10.70
C PRO A 366 32.42 4.16 10.65
N LYS A 367 33.46 4.76 11.25
CA LYS A 367 34.82 4.18 11.31
C LYS A 367 34.90 2.83 12.01
N THR A 368 33.90 2.51 12.82
CA THR A 368 33.76 1.23 13.54
C THR A 368 33.17 0.12 12.66
N HIS A 369 32.63 0.44 11.47
CA HIS A 369 32.08 -0.54 10.54
C HIS A 369 33.21 -1.42 9.96
N CYS A 370 32.96 -2.73 9.82
CA CYS A 370 33.96 -3.69 9.33
C CYS A 370 34.46 -3.35 7.91
N ASP A 371 33.59 -2.82 7.07
CA ASP A 371 33.90 -2.44 5.69
C ASP A 371 34.22 -0.95 5.52
N TYR A 372 34.48 -0.20 6.59
CA TYR A 372 34.85 1.21 6.48
C TYR A 372 36.06 1.43 5.56
N HIS A 373 37.08 0.56 5.68
CA HIS A 373 38.26 0.62 4.83
C HIS A 373 37.92 0.40 3.35
N ILE A 374 36.96 -0.48 3.03
CA ILE A 374 36.49 -0.72 1.66
C ILE A 374 35.88 0.55 1.07
N ALA A 375 35.06 1.28 1.85
CA ALA A 375 34.48 2.54 1.39
C ALA A 375 35.53 3.62 1.08
N GLN A 376 36.65 3.65 1.82
CA GLN A 376 37.77 4.56 1.51
C GLN A 376 38.50 4.12 0.24
N LEU A 377 38.79 2.83 0.09
CA LEU A 377 39.41 2.30 -1.12
C LEU A 377 38.56 2.54 -2.37
N MET A 378 37.23 2.44 -2.25
CA MET A 378 36.30 2.77 -3.34
C MET A 378 36.35 4.25 -3.70
N LEU A 379 36.46 5.14 -2.70
CA LEU A 379 36.58 6.58 -2.93
C LEU A 379 37.89 6.91 -3.65
N ASP A 380 39.00 6.34 -3.20
CA ASP A 380 40.31 6.50 -3.83
C ASP A 380 40.29 6.00 -5.27
N ALA A 381 39.58 4.90 -5.55
CA ALA A 381 39.46 4.31 -6.87
C ALA A 381 38.48 5.05 -7.81
N THR A 382 37.90 6.19 -7.43
CA THR A 382 36.96 6.94 -8.30
C THR A 382 37.63 7.53 -9.56
N PHE A 383 38.96 7.61 -9.60
CA PHE A 383 39.71 8.05 -10.80
C PHE A 383 39.43 7.19 -12.05
N ILE A 384 39.01 5.93 -11.89
CA ILE A 384 38.69 5.05 -13.03
C ILE A 384 37.56 5.60 -13.90
N TYR A 385 36.74 6.50 -13.35
CA TYR A 385 35.65 7.15 -14.08
C TYR A 385 36.10 8.39 -14.87
N GLU A 386 37.31 8.92 -14.63
CA GLU A 386 37.80 10.15 -15.25
C GLU A 386 38.42 9.91 -16.64
N GLY A 387 38.81 8.66 -16.96
CA GLY A 387 39.53 8.31 -18.20
C GLY A 387 38.70 8.12 -19.47
N ASN A 388 37.35 8.19 -19.39
CA ASN A 388 36.44 7.82 -20.48
C ASN A 388 35.50 8.95 -20.96
N ASN A 389 35.90 10.23 -20.82
CA ASN A 389 35.21 11.37 -21.43
C ASN A 389 35.70 11.66 -22.86
#